data_AF-A0A7S1XEP7-F1
#
_entry.id   AF-A0A7S1XEP7-F1
#
_cell.length_a   1.000
_cell.length_b   1.000
_cell.length_c   1.000
_cell.angle_alpha   90.00
_cell.angle_beta   90.00
_cell.angle_gamma   90.00
#
_symmetry.space_group_name_H-M   'P 1'
#
loop_
_entity.id
_entity.type
_entity.pdbx_description
1 polymer ?
#
loop_
_entity_poly.entity_id
_entity_poly.type
_entity_poly.pdbx_seq_one_letter_code
_entity_poly.pdbx_strand_id
1 'polypeptide(L)'
;GIQGTSHPKRAMSAEVILTRHRGIEIIQDPWLNKGSAYTDAERERLGIRGLVPASQQAMENQIERVVRRIRSLSDPLAQYDFLAGLLDRNETLFYKIIN
;
A
#
# COMPACT_ATOMS: atom_id res chain seq x y z
N GLY A 1 2.78 -0.63 25.50
CA GLY A 1 4.17 -0.57 25.04
C GLY A 1 4.16 -0.87 23.56
N ILE A 2 4.54 0.10 22.73
CA ILE A 2 4.54 -0.03 21.27
C ILE A 2 5.75 -0.91 20.93
N GLN A 3 5.50 -2.18 20.61
CA GLN A 3 6.57 -3.07 20.15
C GLN A 3 6.95 -2.64 18.73
N GLY A 4 8.08 -1.95 18.63
CA GLY A 4 8.75 -1.73 17.35
C GLY A 4 9.21 -3.07 16.81
N THR A 5 8.45 -3.64 15.88
CA THR A 5 8.88 -4.80 15.11
C THR A 5 9.97 -4.34 14.15
N SER A 6 11.22 -4.63 14.50
CA SER A 6 12.37 -4.55 13.63
C SER A 6 12.17 -5.49 12.44
N HIS A 7 11.79 -4.95 11.27
CA HIS A 7 11.67 -5.74 10.06
C HIS A 7 13.05 -5.84 9.37
N PRO A 8 13.60 -7.05 9.16
CA PRO A 8 14.88 -7.24 8.50
C PRO A 8 14.83 -6.67 7.08
N LYS A 9 15.96 -6.12 6.62
CA LYS A 9 16.18 -5.45 5.32
C LYS A 9 15.23 -5.98 4.22
N ARG A 10 14.16 -5.24 3.95
CA ARG A 10 13.12 -5.59 2.99
C ARG A 10 13.60 -5.28 1.57
N ALA A 11 14.14 -6.28 0.88
CA ALA A 11 14.44 -6.16 -0.54
C ALA A 11 13.14 -6.10 -1.35
N MET A 12 13.03 -5.15 -2.28
CA MET A 12 11.95 -5.09 -3.26
C MET A 12 12.15 -6.18 -4.33
N SER A 13 11.93 -7.44 -3.99
CA SER A 13 11.95 -8.58 -4.92
C SER A 13 10.54 -9.07 -5.23
N ALA A 14 10.37 -9.78 -6.36
CA ALA A 14 9.14 -10.45 -6.80
C ALA A 14 8.74 -11.65 -5.91
N GLU A 15 8.98 -11.54 -4.60
CA GLU A 15 8.83 -12.60 -3.63
C GLU A 15 7.43 -12.54 -3.01
N VAL A 16 6.80 -13.71 -2.90
CA VAL A 16 5.48 -13.83 -2.27
C VAL A 16 5.63 -13.62 -0.76
N ILE A 17 5.02 -12.57 -0.23
CA ILE A 17 5.00 -12.29 1.21
C ILE A 17 3.95 -13.19 1.88
N LEU A 18 4.41 -14.13 2.71
CA LEU A 18 3.54 -14.96 3.54
C LEU A 18 3.30 -14.28 4.90
N THR A 19 2.05 -14.25 5.35
CA THR A 19 1.69 -13.58 6.61
C THR A 19 0.59 -14.32 7.37
N ARG A 20 0.64 -14.22 8.70
CA ARG A 20 -0.42 -14.68 9.61
C ARG A 20 -1.47 -13.59 9.89
N HIS A 21 -1.17 -12.33 9.57
CA HIS A 21 -2.08 -11.20 9.75
C HIS A 21 -3.38 -11.36 8.94
N ARG A 22 -4.49 -10.83 9.46
CA ARG A 22 -5.82 -10.90 8.83
C ARG A 22 -6.63 -9.62 9.11
N GLY A 23 -7.64 -9.38 8.30
CA GLY A 23 -8.59 -8.29 8.49
C GLY A 23 -7.90 -6.93 8.56
N ILE A 24 -8.19 -6.17 9.61
CA ILE A 24 -7.70 -4.79 9.76
C ILE A 24 -6.17 -4.72 9.85
N GLU A 25 -5.50 -5.74 10.39
CA GLU A 25 -4.04 -5.78 10.50
C GLU A 25 -3.36 -5.73 9.13
N ILE A 26 -3.99 -6.32 8.10
CA ILE A 26 -3.48 -6.28 6.72
C ILE A 26 -3.56 -4.87 6.13
N ILE A 27 -4.62 -4.13 6.46
CA ILE A 27 -4.88 -2.81 5.89
C ILE A 27 -4.04 -1.74 6.60
N GLN A 28 -3.74 -1.95 7.88
CA GLN A 28 -2.93 -1.05 8.69
C GLN A 28 -1.42 -1.26 8.54
N ASP A 29 -0.97 -2.43 8.07
CA ASP A 29 0.44 -2.65 7.75
C ASP A 29 0.78 -2.11 6.35
N PRO A 30 1.60 -1.06 6.21
CA PRO A 30 1.92 -0.47 4.91
C PRO A 30 2.65 -1.41 3.95
N TRP A 31 3.30 -2.46 4.47
CA TRP A 31 3.96 -3.47 3.64
C TRP A 31 2.98 -4.42 2.98
N LEU A 32 1.94 -4.79 3.74
CA LEU A 32 0.95 -5.78 3.32
C LEU A 32 -0.19 -5.13 2.56
N ASN A 33 -0.46 -3.85 2.82
CA ASN A 33 -1.55 -3.10 2.22
C ASN A 33 -1.31 -2.84 0.72
N LYS A 34 -2.14 -3.45 -0.12
CA LYS A 34 -2.12 -3.29 -1.60
C LYS A 34 -3.17 -2.30 -2.11
N GLY A 35 -3.90 -1.64 -1.21
CA GLY A 35 -5.04 -0.79 -1.55
C GLY A 35 -6.09 -1.56 -2.34
N SER A 36 -6.32 -1.17 -3.60
CA SER A 36 -7.27 -1.82 -4.51
C SER A 36 -6.67 -2.95 -5.34
N ALA A 37 -5.38 -3.29 -5.17
CA ALA A 37 -4.71 -4.29 -6.01
C ALA A 37 -4.91 -5.74 -5.53
N TYR A 38 -5.66 -5.96 -4.45
CA TYR A 38 -6.00 -7.31 -4.00
C TYR A 38 -6.92 -8.01 -4.99
N THR A 39 -6.53 -9.23 -5.36
CA THR A 39 -7.40 -10.20 -6.04
C THR A 39 -8.54 -10.64 -5.13
N ASP A 40 -9.63 -11.16 -5.71
CA ASP A 40 -10.74 -11.71 -4.93
C ASP A 40 -10.31 -12.85 -3.99
N ALA A 41 -9.40 -13.71 -4.46
CA ALA A 41 -8.86 -14.80 -3.65
C ALA A 41 -8.06 -14.29 -2.44
N GLU A 42 -7.26 -13.23 -2.59
CA GLU A 42 -6.57 -12.60 -1.47
C GLU A 42 -7.55 -11.96 -0.49
N ARG A 43 -8.59 -11.27 -0.98
CA ARG A 43 -9.59 -10.63 -0.12
C ARG A 43 -10.29 -11.63 0.79
N GLU A 44 -10.64 -12.79 0.25
CA GLU A 44 -11.25 -13.88 0.99
C GLU A 44 -10.25 -14.47 2.00
N ARG A 45 -9.06 -14.89 1.53
CA ARG A 45 -8.05 -15.55 2.36
C ARG A 45 -7.53 -14.67 3.50
N LEU A 46 -7.45 -13.36 3.27
CA LEU A 46 -6.98 -12.38 4.25
C LEU A 46 -8.11 -11.82 5.12
N GLY A 47 -9.38 -12.14 4.84
CA GLY A 47 -10.53 -11.65 5.60
C GLY A 47 -10.75 -10.14 5.49
N ILE A 48 -10.48 -9.56 4.31
CA ILE A 48 -10.59 -8.11 4.05
C ILE A 48 -11.72 -7.76 3.07
N ARG A 49 -12.55 -8.73 2.69
CA ARG A 49 -13.74 -8.47 1.88
C ARG A 49 -14.66 -7.48 2.60
N GLY A 50 -15.06 -6.41 1.92
CA GLY A 50 -15.84 -5.31 2.51
C GLY A 50 -15.01 -4.25 3.25
N LEU A 51 -13.73 -4.51 3.55
CA LEU A 51 -12.82 -3.54 4.17
C LEU A 51 -11.96 -2.78 3.15
N VAL A 52 -11.84 -3.31 1.93
CA VAL A 52 -11.11 -2.68 0.82
C VAL A 52 -12.03 -2.47 -0.41
N PRO A 53 -11.76 -1.49 -1.29
CA PRO A 53 -12.63 -1.18 -2.43
C PRO A 53 -12.83 -2.38 -3.35
N ALA A 54 -14.08 -2.72 -3.72
CA ALA A 54 -14.40 -3.93 -4.51
C ALA A 54 -13.70 -4.01 -5.88
N SER A 55 -13.42 -2.86 -6.51
CA SER A 55 -12.68 -2.82 -7.78
C SER A 55 -11.23 -3.26 -7.57
N GLN A 56 -10.81 -4.29 -8.32
CA GLN A 56 -9.41 -4.64 -8.45
C GLN A 56 -8.74 -3.70 -9.46
N GLN A 57 -7.64 -3.05 -9.07
CA GLN A 57 -6.86 -2.21 -9.97
C GLN A 57 -5.46 -2.76 -10.15
N ALA A 58 -4.98 -2.79 -11.39
CA ALA A 58 -3.59 -3.06 -11.70
C ALA A 58 -2.67 -2.02 -11.03
N MET A 59 -1.45 -2.44 -10.72
CA MET A 59 -0.45 -1.59 -10.04
C MET A 59 -0.16 -0.33 -10.87
N GLU A 60 -0.06 -0.47 -12.19
CA GLU A 60 0.20 0.60 -13.15
C GLU A 60 -0.89 1.67 -13.07
N ASN A 61 -2.16 1.27 -12.97
CA ASN A 61 -3.27 2.20 -12.83
C ASN A 61 -3.26 2.94 -11.48
N GLN A 62 -2.78 2.29 -10.41
CA GLN A 62 -2.58 2.95 -9.13
C GLN A 62 -1.47 3.99 -9.22
N ILE A 63 -0.35 3.64 -9.86
CA ILE A 63 0.78 4.54 -10.11
C ILE A 63 0.31 5.77 -10.87
N GLU A 64 -0.37 5.59 -12.01
CA GLU A 64 -0.87 6.69 -12.82
C GLU A 64 -1.78 7.64 -12.05
N ARG A 65 -2.69 7.10 -11.22
CA ARG A 65 -3.59 7.92 -10.38
C ARG A 65 -2.80 8.74 -9.37
N VAL A 66 -1.83 8.12 -8.69
CA VAL A 66 -1.00 8.79 -7.68
C VAL A 66 -0.14 9.88 -8.32
N VAL A 67 0.53 9.59 -9.44
CA VAL A 67 1.33 10.58 -10.19
C VAL A 67 0.46 11.75 -10.65
N ARG A 68 -0.73 11.48 -11.19
CA ARG A 68 -1.68 12.54 -11.59
C ARG A 68 -2.06 13.42 -10.41
N ARG A 69 -2.29 12.82 -9.23
CA ARG A 69 -2.61 13.56 -8.02
C ARG A 69 -1.45 14.42 -7.53
N ILE A 70 -0.22 13.90 -7.53
CA ILE A 70 0.97 14.68 -7.14
C ILE A 70 1.14 15.88 -8.08
N ARG A 71 1.04 15.65 -9.41
CA ARG A 71 1.19 16.70 -10.42
C ARG A 71 0.11 17.78 -10.36
N SER A 72 -1.07 17.49 -9.79
CA SER A 72 -2.13 18.50 -9.63
C SER A 72 -2.00 19.33 -8.35
N LEU A 73 -1.11 18.96 -7.42
CA LEU A 73 -0.80 19.73 -6.24
C LEU A 73 0.28 20.77 -6.59
N SER A 74 -0.04 22.05 -6.48
CA SER A 74 0.90 23.15 -6.80
C SER A 74 1.83 23.52 -5.63
N ASP A 75 1.49 23.11 -4.41
CA ASP A 75 2.26 23.38 -3.20
C ASP A 75 3.20 22.20 -2.87
N PRO A 76 4.53 22.43 -2.75
CA PRO A 76 5.48 21.40 -2.34
C PRO A 76 5.16 20.74 -0.99
N LEU A 77 4.63 21.49 -0.02
CA LEU A 77 4.27 20.92 1.27
C LEU A 77 3.09 19.96 1.14
N ALA A 78 2.05 20.34 0.38
CA ALA A 78 0.95 19.44 0.06
C ALA A 78 1.39 18.18 -0.71
N GLN A 79 2.38 18.28 -1.60
CA GLN A 79 2.97 17.11 -2.27
C GLN A 79 3.68 16.20 -1.26
N TYR A 80 4.45 16.77 -0.33
CA TYR A 80 5.12 16.04 0.73
C TYR A 80 4.12 15.30 1.63
N ASP A 81 3.08 15.99 2.12
CA ASP A 81 2.04 15.40 2.98
C ASP A 81 1.32 14.24 2.28
N PHE A 82 1.06 14.39 0.98
CA PHE A 82 0.44 13.33 0.18
C PHE A 82 1.35 12.10 0.05
N LEU A 83 2.64 12.31 -0.21
CA LEU A 83 3.63 11.23 -0.29
C LEU A 83 3.88 10.56 1.05
N ALA A 84 3.96 11.32 2.15
CA ALA A 84 4.07 10.79 3.50
C ALA A 84 2.87 9.90 3.85
N GLY A 85 1.65 10.38 3.59
CA GLY A 85 0.45 9.57 3.79
C GLY A 85 0.36 8.34 2.87
N LEU A 86 1.01 8.36 1.70
CA LEU A 86 1.12 7.18 0.85
C LEU A 86 2.07 6.15 1.46
N LEU A 87 3.25 6.58 1.95
CA LEU A 87 4.20 5.73 2.65
C LEU A 87 3.55 5.05 3.87
N ASP A 88 2.77 5.79 4.65
CA ASP A 88 2.07 5.29 5.84
C ASP A 88 0.96 4.27 5.54
N ARG A 89 0.54 4.13 4.27
CA ARG A 89 -0.57 3.24 3.91
C ARG A 89 -0.20 2.17 2.90
N ASN A 90 0.80 2.39 2.06
CA ASN A 90 1.21 1.46 1.00
C ASN A 90 2.66 1.74 0.60
N GLU A 91 3.58 1.13 1.34
CA GLU A 91 5.02 1.27 1.18
C GLU A 91 5.49 0.81 -0.22
N THR A 92 4.89 -0.26 -0.74
CA THR A 92 5.22 -0.79 -2.08
C THR A 92 4.89 0.22 -3.18
N LEU A 93 3.70 0.83 -3.13
CA LEU A 93 3.29 1.83 -4.12
C LEU A 93 4.11 3.11 -3.97
N PHE A 94 4.44 3.52 -2.75
CA PHE A 94 5.32 4.65 -2.51
C PHE A 94 6.68 4.47 -3.20
N TYR A 95 7.38 3.35 -2.96
CA TYR A 95 8.69 3.12 -3.57
C TYR A 95 8.64 2.94 -5.09
N LYS A 96 7.51 2.48 -5.64
CA LYS A 96 7.30 2.45 -7.11
C LYS A 96 7.10 3.83 -7.74
N ILE A 97 6.83 4.87 -6.95
CA ILE A 97 6.63 6.24 -7.42
C ILE A 97 7.94 7.03 -7.40
N ILE A 98 8.78 6.80 -6.39
CA ILE A 98 10.02 7.57 -6.18
C ILE A 98 11.27 6.95 -6.81
N ASN A 99 11.22 5.68 -7.23
CA ASN A 99 12.24 5.02 -8.06
C ASN A 99 11.91 5.19 -9.54
#